data_AF-G0UFA1-F1
#
_entry.id   AF-G0UFA1-F1
#
_cell.length_a   1.000
_cell.length_b   1.000
_cell.length_c   1.000
_cell.angle_alpha   90.00
_cell.angle_beta   90.00
_cell.angle_gamma   90.00
#
_symmetry.space_group_name_H-M   'P 1'
#
loop_
_entity.id
_entity.type
_entity.pdbx_description
1 polymer ?
#
loop_
_entity_poly.entity_id
_entity_poly.type
_entity_poly.pdbx_seq_one_letter_code
_entity_poly.pdbx_strand_id
1 'polypeptide(L)'
;MLSILDLLNHYLGFFNVNARWKGQMYTILTGVGNFYILYLAVRHIQNGAYLRGVLLALGFLFILYCVILNIVYYYTQKTVKWDISPKLEKVLGGPQAAKTTDSQAMPYVPANGLYDKQQVLPATAVSDDDMAAELNKVVGQLREGGLISENYGGLSEKEQLAFLATGQQTIFANHPGTPLPYFRLEEERGGLSIYGGMNEMLASRLARIQTVGLQPVDLALESYNLYIASVVVTGGPGKSRGRHDLMPVEKPYELAVELAYTKK
;
A
#
# COMPACT_ATOMS: atom_id res chain seq x y z
N MET A 1 15.45 26.89 6.31
CA MET A 1 14.69 27.11 7.54
C MET A 1 13.76 25.93 7.72
N LEU A 2 14.02 25.07 8.70
CA LEU A 2 13.18 23.91 9.02
C LEU A 2 11.83 24.43 9.52
N SER A 3 10.86 24.51 8.62
CA SER A 3 9.48 24.82 9.00
C SER A 3 8.92 23.62 9.77
N ILE A 4 8.10 23.88 10.79
CA ILE A 4 7.31 22.84 11.48
C ILE A 4 6.51 22.01 10.47
N LEU A 5 6.12 22.61 9.33
CA LEU A 5 5.45 21.92 8.23
C LEU A 5 6.38 20.90 7.53
N ASP A 6 7.66 21.22 7.40
CA ASP A 6 8.69 20.37 6.78
C ASP A 6 9.06 19.21 7.73
N LEU A 7 9.13 19.52 9.03
CA LEU A 7 9.32 18.52 10.09
C LEU A 7 8.11 17.57 10.20
N LEU A 8 6.88 18.08 10.10
CA LEU A 8 5.66 17.28 10.07
C LEU A 8 5.57 16.42 8.80
N ASN A 9 5.91 16.97 7.64
CA ASN A 9 5.88 16.22 6.39
C ASN A 9 6.93 15.08 6.41
N HIS A 10 8.09 15.34 7.00
CA HIS A 10 9.13 14.33 7.21
C HIS A 10 8.74 13.28 8.27
N TYR A 11 8.18 13.70 9.41
CA TYR A 11 7.71 12.79 10.46
C TYR A 11 6.52 11.93 10.01
N LEU A 12 5.55 12.50 9.29
CA LEU A 12 4.38 11.77 8.77
C LEU A 12 4.69 10.93 7.53
N GLY A 13 5.83 11.16 6.87
CA GLY A 13 6.36 10.32 5.81
C GLY A 13 7.04 9.05 6.33
N PHE A 14 7.64 9.10 7.52
CA PHE A 14 8.41 7.98 8.10
C PHE A 14 7.53 6.93 8.78
N PHE A 15 6.37 7.32 9.30
CA PHE A 15 5.36 6.37 9.74
C PHE A 15 4.51 5.99 8.53
N ASN A 16 4.30 4.69 8.32
CA ASN A 16 3.29 4.17 7.39
C ASN A 16 1.88 4.46 7.93
N VAL A 17 1.56 5.76 8.07
CA VAL A 17 0.30 6.22 8.64
C VAL A 17 -0.76 6.12 7.57
N ASN A 18 -1.81 5.36 7.87
CA ASN A 18 -3.03 5.22 7.09
C ASN A 18 -3.43 6.57 6.44
N ALA A 19 -3.67 6.58 5.12
CA ALA A 19 -4.04 7.77 4.35
C ALA A 19 -5.23 8.53 4.98
N ARG A 20 -6.12 7.82 5.67
CA ARG A 20 -7.23 8.39 6.44
C ARG A 20 -6.77 9.32 7.57
N TRP A 21 -5.74 8.92 8.31
CA TRP A 21 -5.18 9.72 9.41
C TRP A 21 -4.51 10.99 8.87
N LYS A 22 -3.76 10.87 7.77
CA LYS A 22 -3.16 12.03 7.10
C LYS A 22 -4.27 13.02 6.70
N GLY A 23 -5.34 12.54 6.06
CA GLY A 23 -6.52 13.35 5.72
C GLY A 23 -7.19 14.02 6.92
N GLN A 24 -7.35 13.30 8.04
CA GLN A 24 -7.86 13.85 9.30
C GLN A 24 -6.98 14.99 9.84
N MET A 25 -5.66 14.77 9.90
CA MET A 25 -4.71 15.75 10.40
C MET A 25 -4.68 17.01 9.52
N TYR A 26 -4.65 16.83 8.19
CA TYR A 26 -4.71 17.95 7.25
C TYR A 26 -6.02 18.73 7.36
N THR A 27 -7.14 18.05 7.62
CA THR A 27 -8.44 18.72 7.81
C THR A 27 -8.43 19.60 9.05
N ILE A 28 -7.91 19.11 10.17
CA ILE A 28 -7.77 19.89 11.41
C ILE A 28 -6.83 21.09 11.18
N LEU A 29 -5.66 20.85 10.60
CA LEU A 29 -4.66 21.89 10.37
C LEU A 29 -5.17 22.99 9.42
N THR A 30 -5.87 22.58 8.37
CA THR A 30 -6.54 23.51 7.43
C THR A 30 -7.65 24.29 8.12
N GLY A 31 -8.45 23.65 8.98
CA GLY A 31 -9.48 24.32 9.78
C GLY A 31 -8.90 25.42 10.67
N VAL A 32 -7.82 25.12 11.41
CA VAL A 32 -7.12 26.10 12.26
C VAL A 32 -6.51 27.22 11.41
N GLY A 33 -5.84 26.88 10.31
CA GLY A 33 -5.27 27.87 9.39
C GLY A 33 -6.30 28.78 8.75
N ASN A 34 -7.52 28.29 8.49
CA ASN A 34 -8.59 29.09 7.90
C ASN A 34 -9.03 30.25 8.82
N PHE A 35 -9.00 30.08 10.14
CA PHE A 35 -9.28 31.17 11.09
C PHE A 35 -8.26 32.32 11.01
N TYR A 36 -7.04 32.04 10.58
CA TYR A 36 -6.05 33.09 10.31
C TYR A 36 -6.44 33.94 9.08
N ILE A 37 -6.98 33.30 8.03
CA ILE A 37 -7.52 34.02 6.86
C ILE A 37 -8.68 34.92 7.27
N LEU A 38 -9.57 34.45 8.16
CA LEU A 38 -10.64 35.27 8.71
C LEU A 38 -10.10 36.49 9.47
N TYR A 39 -9.08 36.32 10.31
CA TYR A 39 -8.43 37.42 11.02
C TYR A 39 -7.87 38.46 10.05
N LEU A 40 -7.18 38.02 8.99
CA LEU A 40 -6.67 38.91 7.94
C LEU A 40 -7.80 39.67 7.22
N ALA A 41 -8.90 38.97 6.91
CA ALA A 41 -10.06 39.56 6.26
C ALA A 41 -10.66 40.71 7.09
N VAL A 42 -10.88 40.47 8.38
CA VAL A 42 -11.39 41.50 9.32
C VAL A 42 -10.43 42.68 9.41
N ARG A 43 -9.12 42.43 9.52
CA ARG A 43 -8.10 43.49 9.59
C ARG A 43 -8.06 44.35 8.33
N HIS A 44 -8.24 43.75 7.14
CA HIS A 44 -8.32 44.50 5.89
C HIS A 44 -9.60 45.34 5.77
N ILE A 45 -10.73 44.85 6.28
CA ILE A 45 -11.98 45.63 6.34
C ILE A 45 -11.82 46.82 7.29
N GLN A 46 -11.22 46.61 8.46
CA GLN A 46 -10.93 47.68 9.43
C GLN A 46 -9.96 48.74 8.88
N ASN A 47 -9.00 48.32 8.05
CA ASN A 47 -8.05 49.21 7.40
C ASN A 47 -8.61 49.92 6.14
N GLY A 48 -9.91 49.84 5.87
CA GLY A 48 -10.57 50.49 4.73
C GLY A 48 -10.34 49.83 3.37
N ALA A 49 -9.63 48.70 3.33
CA ALA A 49 -9.39 47.91 2.12
C ALA A 49 -10.52 46.89 1.89
N TYR A 50 -11.76 47.39 1.75
CA TYR A 50 -12.98 46.58 1.70
C TYR A 50 -12.95 45.49 0.64
N LEU A 51 -12.49 45.80 -0.58
CA LEU A 51 -12.46 44.82 -1.67
C LEU A 51 -11.59 43.60 -1.34
N ARG A 52 -10.39 43.84 -0.78
CA ARG A 52 -9.47 42.77 -0.37
C ARG A 52 -10.02 41.98 0.83
N GLY A 53 -10.60 42.69 1.80
CA GLY A 53 -11.23 42.07 2.95
C GLY A 53 -12.41 41.16 2.59
N VAL A 54 -13.29 41.61 1.68
CA VAL A 54 -14.44 40.83 1.20
C VAL A 54 -13.98 39.60 0.40
N LEU A 55 -12.96 39.73 -0.47
CA LEU A 55 -12.41 38.58 -1.19
C LEU A 55 -11.81 37.54 -0.25
N LEU A 56 -11.08 37.97 0.78
CA LEU A 56 -10.53 37.06 1.80
C LEU A 56 -11.65 36.40 2.64
N ALA A 57 -12.71 37.14 2.96
CA ALA A 57 -13.87 36.60 3.67
C ALA A 57 -14.62 35.54 2.84
N LEU A 58 -14.76 35.76 1.53
CA LEU A 58 -15.32 34.75 0.61
C LEU A 58 -14.43 33.51 0.53
N GLY A 59 -13.11 33.70 0.45
CA GLY A 59 -12.14 32.59 0.50
C GLY A 59 -12.25 31.79 1.80
N PHE A 60 -12.39 32.47 2.94
CA PHE A 60 -12.62 31.83 4.24
C PHE A 60 -13.88 30.96 4.24
N LEU A 61 -15.01 31.49 3.76
CA LEU A 61 -16.28 30.74 3.71
C LEU A 61 -16.19 29.52 2.80
N PHE A 62 -15.51 29.65 1.66
CA PHE A 62 -15.29 28.55 0.74
C PHE A 62 -14.43 27.44 1.36
N ILE A 63 -13.29 27.80 1.97
CA ILE A 63 -12.42 26.83 2.65
C ILE A 63 -13.15 26.21 3.86
N LEU A 64 -13.93 26.98 4.61
CA LEU A 64 -14.71 26.50 5.75
C LEU A 64 -15.73 25.45 5.30
N TYR A 65 -16.41 25.69 4.18
CA TYR A 65 -17.32 24.73 3.56
C TYR A 65 -16.60 23.42 3.22
N CYS A 66 -15.42 23.48 2.59
CA CYS A 66 -14.61 22.29 2.29
C CYS A 66 -14.13 21.55 3.55
N VAL A 67 -13.74 22.28 4.62
CA VAL A 67 -13.35 21.69 5.90
C VAL A 67 -14.52 20.93 6.53
N ILE A 68 -15.73 21.50 6.53
CA ILE A 68 -16.92 20.84 7.06
C ILE A 68 -17.21 19.54 6.30
N LEU A 69 -17.15 19.57 4.97
CA LEU A 69 -17.32 18.37 4.15
C LEU A 69 -16.26 17.30 4.46
N ASN A 70 -15.00 17.69 4.59
CA ASN A 70 -13.91 16.79 4.97
C ASN A 70 -14.10 16.21 6.37
N ILE A 71 -14.59 16.98 7.34
CA ILE A 71 -14.92 16.47 8.67
C ILE A 71 -15.99 15.39 8.57
N VAL A 72 -17.08 15.64 7.85
CA VAL A 72 -18.16 14.66 7.67
C VAL A 72 -17.67 13.39 6.95
N TYR A 73 -16.82 13.55 5.93
CA TYR A 73 -16.22 12.46 5.19
C TYR A 73 -15.29 11.59 6.05
N TYR A 74 -14.28 12.20 6.69
CA TYR A 74 -13.26 11.47 7.43
C TYR A 74 -13.73 10.96 8.80
N TYR A 75 -14.64 11.66 9.48
CA TYR A 75 -15.10 11.32 10.83
C TYR A 75 -16.49 10.66 10.88
N THR A 76 -17.39 10.89 9.91
CA THR A 76 -18.78 10.42 9.99
C THR A 76 -19.13 9.32 8.97
N GLN A 77 -18.23 8.97 8.04
CA GLN A 77 -18.48 7.98 6.96
C GLN A 77 -19.77 8.20 6.15
N LYS A 78 -20.35 9.41 6.19
CA LYS A 78 -21.58 9.76 5.45
C LYS A 78 -21.21 10.70 4.31
N THR A 79 -21.78 10.48 3.14
CA THR A 79 -21.67 11.41 2.01
C THR A 79 -22.87 12.36 2.03
N VAL A 80 -22.62 13.66 1.87
CA VAL A 80 -23.66 14.69 1.93
C VAL A 80 -24.20 14.94 0.51
N LYS A 81 -25.52 14.99 0.32
CA LYS A 81 -26.16 15.18 -1.00
C LYS A 81 -25.80 16.51 -1.69
N TRP A 82 -25.28 17.47 -0.94
CA TRP A 82 -24.93 18.83 -1.38
C TRP A 82 -23.42 18.99 -1.63
N ASP A 83 -22.70 17.88 -1.74
CA ASP A 83 -21.27 17.88 -1.99
C ASP A 83 -20.97 18.32 -3.43
N ILE A 84 -20.29 19.46 -3.57
CA ILE A 84 -19.87 20.03 -4.86
C ILE A 84 -18.49 19.49 -5.27
N SER A 85 -17.79 18.78 -4.38
CA SER A 85 -16.46 18.20 -4.64
C SER A 85 -16.40 17.39 -5.93
N PRO A 86 -17.38 16.51 -6.28
CA PRO A 86 -17.35 15.76 -7.55
C PRO A 86 -17.41 16.64 -8.81
N LYS A 87 -18.04 17.82 -8.70
CA LYS A 87 -18.12 18.79 -9.81
C LYS A 87 -16.83 19.58 -9.93
N LEU A 88 -16.26 19.99 -8.79
CA LEU A 88 -14.96 20.66 -8.75
C LEU A 88 -13.85 19.75 -9.29
N GLU A 89 -13.88 18.48 -8.91
CA GLU A 89 -12.95 17.44 -9.36
C GLU A 89 -12.96 17.29 -10.88
N LYS A 90 -14.13 17.26 -11.52
CA LYS A 90 -14.24 17.23 -12.99
C LYS A 90 -13.66 18.46 -13.68
N VAL A 91 -13.82 19.65 -13.09
CA VAL A 91 -13.31 20.91 -13.66
C VAL A 91 -11.80 21.05 -13.45
N LEU A 92 -11.28 20.53 -12.35
CA LEU A 92 -9.86 20.59 -11.97
C LEU A 92 -9.02 19.46 -12.58
N GLY A 93 -9.61 18.58 -13.42
CA GLY A 93 -8.87 17.56 -14.17
C GLY A 93 -9.36 16.12 -14.03
N GLY A 94 -10.60 15.89 -13.58
CA GLY A 94 -11.11 14.54 -13.30
C GLY A 94 -10.53 14.00 -11.99
N PRO A 95 -10.75 12.72 -11.66
CA PRO A 95 -10.38 12.20 -10.36
C PRO A 95 -8.86 12.28 -10.16
N GLN A 96 -8.43 13.34 -9.48
CA GLN A 96 -7.69 13.11 -8.27
C GLN A 96 -8.72 12.76 -7.19
N ALA A 97 -9.55 11.71 -7.36
CA ALA A 97 -9.39 10.52 -6.53
C ALA A 97 -7.99 10.64 -6.00
N ALA A 98 -7.85 10.94 -4.69
CA ALA A 98 -6.56 10.82 -4.05
C ALA A 98 -5.95 9.65 -4.79
N LYS A 99 -4.79 9.87 -5.43
CA LYS A 99 -3.90 8.75 -5.47
C LYS A 99 -3.89 8.40 -3.99
N THR A 100 -4.76 7.47 -3.54
CA THR A 100 -4.38 6.23 -2.92
C THR A 100 -3.02 6.09 -3.48
N THR A 101 -2.07 6.75 -2.79
CA THR A 101 -0.66 6.62 -3.04
C THR A 101 -0.60 5.15 -3.21
N ASP A 102 -0.48 4.70 -4.47
CA ASP A 102 -0.79 3.32 -4.90
C ASP A 102 -0.44 2.50 -3.72
N SER A 103 -1.46 1.92 -3.05
CA SER A 103 -1.35 1.32 -1.71
C SER A 103 0.09 0.99 -1.55
N GLN A 104 0.87 1.76 -0.77
CA GLN A 104 2.32 1.68 -0.83
C GLN A 104 2.72 0.27 -0.30
N ALA A 105 2.41 -0.84 -0.99
CA ALA A 105 3.37 -1.47 -1.89
C ALA A 105 4.42 -0.44 -2.20
N MET A 106 5.32 -0.32 -1.22
CA MET A 106 6.53 0.45 -1.32
C MET A 106 7.00 0.30 -2.75
N PRO A 107 7.33 1.40 -3.48
CA PRO A 107 7.87 1.29 -4.82
C PRO A 107 8.84 0.13 -4.75
N TYR A 108 8.49 -0.97 -5.41
CA TYR A 108 9.17 -2.23 -5.18
C TYR A 108 10.59 -1.96 -5.67
N VAL A 109 11.49 -1.69 -4.73
CA VAL A 109 12.90 -1.57 -5.03
C VAL A 109 13.35 -3.02 -5.05
N PRO A 110 13.57 -3.61 -6.23
CA PRO A 110 14.16 -4.94 -6.31
C PRO A 110 15.39 -4.95 -5.40
N ALA A 111 15.35 -5.80 -4.38
CA ALA A 111 16.45 -5.91 -3.43
C ALA A 111 17.73 -6.39 -4.14
N ASN A 112 17.58 -7.06 -5.29
CA ASN A 112 18.66 -7.64 -6.06
C ASN A 112 18.66 -7.17 -7.52
N GLY A 113 19.08 -5.93 -7.82
CA GLY A 113 19.50 -5.53 -9.19
C GLY A 113 18.61 -4.53 -9.93
N LEU A 114 19.10 -4.05 -11.08
CA LEU A 114 18.39 -3.15 -12.00
C LEU A 114 17.78 -3.95 -13.15
N TYR A 115 16.46 -4.04 -13.20
CA TYR A 115 15.74 -4.76 -14.27
C TYR A 115 14.69 -3.85 -14.91
N ASP A 116 14.46 -4.04 -16.21
CA ASP A 116 13.28 -3.48 -16.88
C ASP A 116 12.06 -4.28 -16.45
N LYS A 117 10.97 -3.61 -16.06
CA LYS A 117 9.70 -4.26 -15.66
C LYS A 117 9.15 -5.19 -16.76
N GLN A 118 9.53 -4.97 -18.01
CA GLN A 118 9.15 -5.78 -19.16
C GLN A 118 9.82 -7.17 -19.20
N GLN A 119 10.90 -7.35 -18.43
CA GLN A 119 11.69 -8.58 -18.39
C GLN A 119 11.45 -9.40 -17.12
N VAL A 120 10.33 -9.17 -16.44
CA VAL A 120 9.95 -9.87 -15.21
C VAL A 120 8.69 -10.71 -15.45
N LEU A 121 8.75 -11.99 -15.05
CA LEU A 121 7.64 -12.93 -15.18
C LEU A 121 7.25 -13.51 -13.80
N PRO A 122 5.96 -13.72 -13.54
CA PRO A 122 5.53 -14.41 -12.33
C PRO A 122 5.99 -15.87 -12.39
N ALA A 123 6.45 -16.40 -11.26
CA ALA A 123 6.85 -17.79 -11.11
C ALA A 123 5.95 -18.49 -10.09
N THR A 124 5.59 -19.74 -10.38
CA THR A 124 4.88 -20.58 -9.42
C THR A 124 5.89 -21.30 -8.55
N ALA A 125 5.89 -20.95 -7.27
CA ALA A 125 6.70 -21.55 -6.23
C ALA A 125 5.87 -22.56 -5.43
N VAL A 126 6.43 -23.74 -5.16
CA VAL A 126 5.80 -24.80 -4.38
C VAL A 126 6.67 -25.11 -3.18
N SER A 127 6.03 -25.20 -2.00
CA SER A 127 6.68 -25.56 -0.74
C SER A 127 6.22 -26.96 -0.32
N ASP A 128 7.16 -27.80 0.09
CA ASP A 128 6.85 -29.04 0.82
C ASP A 128 6.59 -28.74 2.31
N ASP A 129 6.25 -29.77 3.11
CA ASP A 129 5.90 -29.61 4.52
C ASP A 129 7.05 -29.01 5.35
N ASP A 130 8.30 -29.38 5.05
CA ASP A 130 9.49 -28.86 5.73
C ASP A 130 9.73 -27.40 5.36
N MET A 131 9.63 -27.06 4.07
CA MET A 131 9.72 -25.69 3.58
C MET A 131 8.60 -24.79 4.13
N ALA A 132 7.39 -25.31 4.24
CA ALA A 132 6.26 -24.60 4.83
C ALA A 132 6.50 -24.33 6.33
N ALA A 133 7.09 -25.28 7.05
CA ALA A 133 7.51 -25.06 8.44
C ALA A 133 8.59 -23.99 8.56
N GLU A 134 9.58 -23.98 7.67
CA GLU A 134 10.61 -22.92 7.61
C GLU A 134 10.02 -21.55 7.25
N LEU A 135 9.07 -21.49 6.30
CA LEU A 135 8.37 -20.26 5.95
C LEU A 135 7.60 -19.69 7.15
N ASN A 136 6.94 -20.54 7.93
CA ASN A 136 6.28 -20.13 9.17
C ASN A 136 7.26 -19.52 10.18
N LYS A 137 8.47 -20.09 10.32
CA LYS A 137 9.52 -19.54 11.19
C LYS A 137 9.97 -18.16 10.70
N VAL A 138 10.21 -18.01 9.40
CA VAL A 138 10.59 -16.72 8.80
C VAL A 138 9.49 -15.68 9.02
N VAL A 139 8.22 -16.03 8.81
CA VAL A 139 7.09 -15.16 9.11
C VAL A 139 7.07 -14.74 10.58
N GLY A 140 7.33 -15.67 11.50
CA GLY A 140 7.47 -15.38 12.93
C GLY A 140 8.54 -14.31 13.20
N GLN A 141 9.74 -14.49 12.63
CA GLN A 141 10.85 -13.53 12.76
C GLN A 141 10.51 -12.16 12.16
N LEU A 142 9.84 -12.12 11.01
CA LEU A 142 9.42 -10.86 10.39
C LEU A 142 8.35 -10.15 11.22
N ARG A 143 7.45 -10.90 11.88
CA ARG A 143 6.47 -10.34 12.80
C ARG A 143 7.14 -9.75 14.05
N GLU A 144 8.08 -10.47 14.64
CA GLU A 144 8.87 -9.99 15.80
C GLU A 144 9.69 -8.75 15.46
N GLY A 145 10.27 -8.70 14.25
CA GLY A 145 11.00 -7.55 13.74
C GLY A 145 10.12 -6.37 13.30
N GLY A 146 8.79 -6.48 13.38
CA GLY A 146 7.85 -5.44 12.95
C GLY A 146 7.81 -5.19 11.44
N LEU A 147 8.22 -6.17 10.64
CA LEU A 147 8.30 -6.10 9.17
C LEU A 147 7.02 -6.60 8.47
N ILE A 148 6.12 -7.27 9.20
CA ILE A 148 4.79 -7.66 8.70
C ILE A 148 3.74 -6.67 9.21
N SER A 149 2.91 -6.16 8.29
CA SER A 149 1.72 -5.37 8.64
C SER A 149 0.46 -6.21 8.46
N GLU A 150 -0.28 -6.47 9.54
CA GLU A 150 -1.50 -7.29 9.53
C GLU A 150 -2.78 -6.43 9.53
N ASN A 151 -2.80 -5.37 8.71
CA ASN A 151 -3.89 -4.38 8.68
C ASN A 151 -4.71 -4.38 7.38
N TYR A 152 -4.62 -5.44 6.58
CA TYR A 152 -5.32 -5.61 5.29
C TYR A 152 -5.01 -4.46 4.30
N GLY A 153 -3.79 -3.94 4.31
CA GLY A 153 -3.39 -2.78 3.50
C GLY A 153 -4.09 -1.48 3.90
N GLY A 154 -4.67 -1.42 5.09
CA GLY A 154 -5.43 -0.27 5.59
C GLY A 154 -6.88 -0.19 5.11
N LEU A 155 -7.37 -1.22 4.42
CA LEU A 155 -8.74 -1.28 3.88
C LEU A 155 -9.77 -1.41 5.02
N SER A 156 -10.85 -0.63 4.94
CA SER A 156 -12.03 -0.79 5.78
C SER A 156 -12.82 -2.05 5.39
N GLU A 157 -13.67 -2.57 6.27
CA GLU A 157 -14.44 -3.78 5.99
C GLU A 157 -15.33 -3.68 4.74
N LYS A 158 -15.86 -2.49 4.45
CA LYS A 158 -16.62 -2.24 3.21
C LYS A 158 -15.75 -2.36 1.97
N GLU A 159 -14.53 -1.84 2.03
CA GLU A 159 -13.55 -1.92 0.93
C GLU A 159 -13.03 -3.35 0.78
N GLN A 160 -12.82 -4.07 1.89
CA GLN A 160 -12.48 -5.50 1.87
C GLN A 160 -13.60 -6.32 1.19
N LEU A 161 -14.87 -6.04 1.50
CA LEU A 161 -16.01 -6.68 0.82
C LEU A 161 -16.07 -6.35 -0.68
N ALA A 162 -15.81 -5.10 -1.05
CA ALA A 162 -15.75 -4.68 -2.45
C ALA A 162 -14.61 -5.38 -3.20
N PHE A 163 -13.45 -5.50 -2.57
CA PHE A 163 -12.29 -6.22 -3.10
C PHE A 163 -12.61 -7.70 -3.33
N LEU A 164 -13.25 -8.36 -2.36
CA LEU A 164 -13.69 -9.76 -2.50
C LEU A 164 -14.79 -9.93 -3.57
N ALA A 165 -15.56 -8.88 -3.88
CA ALA A 165 -16.55 -8.91 -4.94
C ALA A 165 -15.94 -8.90 -6.35
N THR A 166 -14.66 -8.53 -6.50
CA THR A 166 -13.94 -8.53 -7.80
C THR A 166 -13.56 -9.94 -8.29
N GLY A 167 -13.82 -10.98 -7.48
CA GLY A 167 -13.51 -12.38 -7.82
C GLY A 167 -12.42 -13.01 -6.95
N GLN A 168 -11.77 -12.23 -6.06
CA GLN A 168 -10.85 -12.79 -5.08
C GLN A 168 -11.60 -13.43 -3.91
N GLN A 169 -11.19 -14.65 -3.53
CA GLN A 169 -11.90 -15.43 -2.50
C GLN A 169 -11.54 -15.04 -1.07
N THR A 170 -10.33 -14.51 -0.85
CA THR A 170 -9.79 -14.24 0.48
C THR A 170 -8.89 -13.02 0.40
N ILE A 171 -9.00 -12.14 1.40
CA ILE A 171 -8.05 -11.06 1.63
C ILE A 171 -7.25 -11.38 2.89
N PHE A 172 -5.93 -11.44 2.77
CA PHE A 172 -5.05 -11.73 3.89
C PHE A 172 -4.74 -10.48 4.70
N ALA A 173 -4.45 -10.65 5.99
CA ALA A 173 -4.10 -9.55 6.87
C ALA A 173 -2.84 -8.82 6.38
N ASN A 174 -1.91 -9.54 5.74
CA ASN A 174 -0.70 -8.99 5.17
C ASN A 174 -0.86 -8.37 3.77
N HIS A 175 -2.08 -8.15 3.28
CA HIS A 175 -2.33 -7.58 1.95
C HIS A 175 -1.59 -6.24 1.72
N PRO A 176 -0.93 -6.03 0.55
CA PRO A 176 -0.88 -6.90 -0.64
C PRO A 176 0.13 -8.05 -0.56
N GLY A 177 0.91 -8.13 0.51
CA GLY A 177 1.91 -9.15 0.81
C GLY A 177 3.07 -8.53 1.57
N THR A 178 3.87 -9.37 2.23
CA THR A 178 5.08 -8.91 2.93
C THR A 178 6.31 -9.23 2.08
N PRO A 179 7.06 -8.23 1.58
CA PRO A 179 8.30 -8.50 0.86
C PRO A 179 9.34 -9.14 1.80
N LEU A 180 10.05 -10.15 1.31
CA LEU A 180 11.19 -10.70 2.05
C LEU A 180 12.38 -9.73 2.00
N PRO A 181 13.00 -9.40 3.14
CA PRO A 181 14.18 -8.55 3.17
C PRO A 181 15.39 -9.16 2.46
N TYR A 182 15.57 -10.47 2.62
CA TYR A 182 16.62 -11.21 1.95
C TYR A 182 16.04 -12.40 1.21
N PHE A 183 16.45 -12.57 -0.04
CA PHE A 183 16.13 -13.73 -0.85
C PHE A 183 17.22 -13.96 -1.90
N ARG A 184 17.42 -15.22 -2.26
CA ARG A 184 18.32 -15.64 -3.33
C ARG A 184 17.77 -16.88 -4.02
N LEU A 185 18.23 -17.06 -5.25
CA LEU A 185 17.95 -18.25 -6.05
C LEU A 185 19.16 -19.18 -6.00
N GLU A 186 18.95 -20.45 -5.73
CA GLU A 186 19.99 -21.47 -5.82
C GLU A 186 19.57 -22.60 -6.76
N GLU A 187 20.52 -23.05 -7.57
CA GLU A 187 20.37 -24.26 -8.38
C GLU A 187 20.61 -25.49 -7.52
N GLU A 188 19.63 -26.38 -7.45
CA GLU A 188 19.71 -27.64 -6.75
C GLU A 188 19.44 -28.82 -7.70
N ARG A 189 19.69 -30.04 -7.20
CA ARG A 189 19.31 -31.26 -7.91
C ARG A 189 17.79 -31.29 -8.10
N GLY A 190 17.34 -31.02 -9.33
CA GLY A 190 15.93 -31.02 -9.72
C GLY A 190 15.27 -29.65 -9.79
N GLY A 191 16.03 -28.57 -9.98
CA GLY A 191 15.49 -27.26 -10.39
C GLY A 191 16.04 -26.08 -9.59
N LEU A 192 15.30 -24.98 -9.61
CA LEU A 192 15.63 -23.76 -8.86
C LEU A 192 14.90 -23.72 -7.52
N SER A 193 15.63 -23.44 -6.45
CA SER A 193 15.10 -23.30 -5.09
C SER A 193 15.29 -21.87 -4.60
N ILE A 194 14.32 -21.41 -3.82
CA ILE A 194 14.29 -20.07 -3.23
C ILE A 194 14.72 -20.17 -1.78
N TYR A 195 15.78 -19.44 -1.46
CA TYR A 195 16.22 -19.22 -0.10
C TYR A 195 15.80 -17.82 0.31
N GLY A 196 15.25 -17.66 1.51
CA GLY A 196 14.82 -16.36 2.00
C GLY A 196 14.74 -16.28 3.51
N GLY A 197 14.76 -15.06 4.03
CA GLY A 197 14.75 -14.80 5.46
C GLY A 197 14.86 -13.31 5.77
N MET A 198 15.05 -13.00 7.06
CA MET A 198 15.30 -11.62 7.51
C MET A 198 16.66 -11.09 7.04
N ASN A 199 17.64 -11.98 6.89
CA ASN A 199 18.98 -11.70 6.37
C ASN A 199 19.62 -13.00 5.84
N GLU A 200 20.82 -12.90 5.28
CA GLU A 200 21.56 -14.03 4.70
C GLU A 200 21.87 -15.14 5.71
N MET A 201 22.20 -14.79 6.96
CA MET A 201 22.53 -15.78 8.00
C MET A 201 21.33 -16.61 8.46
N LEU A 202 20.12 -16.05 8.33
CA LEU A 202 18.85 -16.67 8.72
C LEU A 202 18.04 -17.14 7.50
N ALA A 203 18.69 -17.28 6.34
CA ALA A 203 18.03 -17.72 5.13
C ALA A 203 17.77 -19.24 5.17
N SER A 204 16.50 -19.62 5.11
CA SER A 204 16.08 -21.01 4.96
C SER A 204 15.60 -21.27 3.54
N ARG A 205 15.56 -22.54 3.15
CA ARG A 205 14.96 -22.99 1.88
C ARG A 205 13.44 -22.93 2.01
N LEU A 206 12.78 -22.07 1.24
CA LEU A 206 11.36 -21.75 1.42
C LEU A 206 10.43 -22.32 0.34
N ALA A 207 10.93 -22.49 -0.89
CA ALA A 207 10.14 -23.05 -1.97
C ALA A 207 11.04 -23.54 -3.12
N ARG A 208 10.47 -24.37 -4.00
CA ARG A 208 11.02 -24.72 -5.30
C ARG A 208 10.19 -24.08 -6.42
N ILE A 209 10.86 -23.60 -7.45
CA ILE A 209 10.21 -23.04 -8.63
C ILE A 209 9.77 -24.19 -9.55
N GLN A 210 8.49 -24.21 -9.91
CA GLN A 210 7.94 -25.21 -10.84
C GLN A 210 7.81 -24.64 -12.25
N THR A 211 7.30 -23.41 -12.38
CA THR A 211 7.07 -22.73 -13.65
C THR A 211 7.49 -21.27 -13.60
N VAL A 212 7.87 -20.75 -14.75
CA VAL A 212 8.14 -19.32 -15.00
C VAL A 212 7.19 -18.87 -16.09
N GLY A 213 6.26 -17.97 -15.76
CA GLY A 213 5.10 -17.68 -16.58
C GLY A 213 4.27 -18.95 -16.82
N LEU A 214 4.20 -19.37 -18.07
CA LEU A 214 3.46 -20.58 -18.49
C LEU A 214 4.39 -21.77 -18.79
N GLN A 215 5.70 -21.61 -18.63
CA GLN A 215 6.68 -22.60 -19.03
C GLN A 215 7.28 -23.33 -17.80
N PRO A 216 7.47 -24.66 -17.85
CA PRO A 216 8.24 -25.39 -16.85
C PRO A 216 9.65 -24.82 -16.69
N VAL A 217 10.14 -24.75 -15.45
CA VAL A 217 11.43 -24.12 -15.13
C VAL A 217 12.60 -24.76 -15.88
N ASP A 218 12.59 -26.09 -16.05
CA ASP A 218 13.67 -26.82 -16.73
C ASP A 218 13.84 -26.37 -18.18
N LEU A 219 12.71 -26.21 -18.90
CA LEU A 219 12.71 -25.71 -20.27
C LEU A 219 13.09 -24.23 -20.35
N ALA A 220 12.69 -23.43 -19.35
CA ALA A 220 13.03 -22.01 -19.31
C ALA A 220 14.54 -21.81 -19.15
N LEU A 221 15.19 -22.64 -18.32
CA LEU A 221 16.64 -22.61 -18.08
C LEU A 221 17.47 -22.98 -19.32
N GLU A 222 16.93 -23.72 -20.28
CA GLU A 222 17.64 -23.99 -21.54
C GLU A 222 17.81 -22.73 -22.38
N SER A 223 16.79 -21.86 -22.40
CA SER A 223 16.72 -20.70 -23.31
C SER A 223 17.08 -19.37 -22.64
N TYR A 224 16.98 -19.28 -21.32
CA TYR A 224 17.10 -18.04 -20.57
C TYR A 224 18.00 -18.20 -19.34
N ASN A 225 18.63 -17.10 -18.94
CA ASN A 225 19.20 -16.95 -17.60
C ASN A 225 18.13 -16.31 -16.71
N LEU A 226 17.87 -16.93 -15.56
CA LEU A 226 16.82 -16.51 -14.64
C LEU A 226 17.44 -15.90 -13.38
N TYR A 227 16.88 -14.77 -12.94
CA TYR A 227 17.31 -14.04 -11.75
C TYR A 227 16.09 -13.77 -10.88
N ILE A 228 16.25 -13.88 -9.56
CA ILE A 228 15.15 -13.59 -8.65
C ILE A 228 14.94 -12.07 -8.56
N ALA A 229 13.79 -11.60 -9.04
CA ALA A 229 13.45 -10.19 -9.03
C ALA A 229 12.78 -9.83 -7.71
N SER A 230 11.75 -10.59 -7.31
CA SER A 230 10.99 -10.36 -6.09
C SER A 230 10.49 -11.64 -5.41
N VAL A 231 10.40 -11.57 -4.08
CA VAL A 231 9.74 -12.59 -3.25
C VAL A 231 8.88 -11.91 -2.21
N VAL A 232 7.60 -12.22 -2.23
CA VAL A 232 6.59 -11.65 -1.35
C VAL A 232 5.85 -12.78 -0.66
N VAL A 233 5.78 -12.74 0.66
CA VAL A 233 4.98 -13.66 1.46
C VAL A 233 3.53 -13.23 1.41
N THR A 234 2.64 -14.17 1.09
CA THR A 234 1.18 -14.02 1.10
C THR A 234 0.55 -15.13 1.95
N GLY A 235 -0.69 -14.97 2.39
CA GLY A 235 -1.38 -16.01 3.17
C GLY A 235 -1.45 -15.73 4.67
N GLY A 236 -1.73 -16.77 5.46
CA GLY A 236 -1.94 -16.66 6.90
C GLY A 236 -3.36 -16.25 7.29
N PRO A 237 -3.54 -15.47 8.37
CA PRO A 237 -4.85 -15.00 8.78
C PRO A 237 -5.43 -14.06 7.73
N GLY A 238 -6.70 -14.25 7.40
CA GLY A 238 -7.41 -13.47 6.42
C GLY A 238 -8.91 -13.43 6.67
N LYS A 239 -9.62 -12.80 5.75
CA LYS A 239 -11.07 -12.70 5.74
C LYS A 239 -11.62 -13.15 4.39
N SER A 240 -12.72 -13.88 4.42
CA SER A 240 -13.48 -14.29 3.23
C SER A 240 -14.90 -13.74 3.28
N ARG A 241 -15.56 -13.69 2.12
CA ARG A 241 -16.91 -13.16 2.03
C ARG A 241 -17.93 -14.19 2.51
N GLY A 242 -18.54 -13.96 3.66
CA GLY A 242 -19.73 -14.68 4.11
C GLY A 242 -21.00 -14.16 3.44
N ARG A 243 -22.17 -14.64 3.89
CA ARG A 243 -23.47 -14.24 3.31
C ARG A 243 -23.83 -12.77 3.58
N HIS A 244 -23.46 -12.26 4.76
CA HIS A 244 -23.76 -10.90 5.20
C HIS A 244 -22.54 -10.17 5.79
N ASP A 245 -21.53 -10.90 6.27
CA ASP A 245 -20.33 -10.35 6.90
C ASP A 245 -19.05 -11.04 6.44
N LEU A 246 -17.91 -10.46 6.79
CA LEU A 246 -16.59 -11.06 6.58
C LEU A 246 -16.36 -12.18 7.62
N MET A 247 -15.97 -13.36 7.15
CA MET A 247 -15.64 -14.50 8.00
C MET A 247 -14.11 -14.67 8.10
N PRO A 248 -13.56 -14.82 9.32
CA PRO A 248 -12.14 -15.10 9.48
C PRO A 248 -11.81 -16.45 8.85
N VAL A 249 -10.70 -16.50 8.13
CA VAL A 249 -10.17 -17.70 7.49
C VAL A 249 -8.66 -17.71 7.72
N GLU A 250 -8.11 -18.89 7.97
CA GLU A 250 -6.68 -19.10 8.06
C GLU A 250 -6.26 -20.01 6.92
N LYS A 251 -5.27 -19.56 6.12
CA LYS A 251 -4.66 -20.33 5.04
C LYS A 251 -3.16 -20.42 5.28
N PRO A 252 -2.48 -21.47 4.77
CA PRO A 252 -1.03 -21.53 4.83
C PRO A 252 -0.40 -20.29 4.18
N TYR A 253 0.81 -19.94 4.64
CA TYR A 253 1.61 -18.93 3.95
C TYR A 253 2.17 -19.51 2.66
N GLU A 254 2.22 -18.68 1.64
CA GLU A 254 2.70 -18.98 0.30
C GLU A 254 3.64 -17.86 -0.17
N LEU A 255 4.42 -18.13 -1.20
CA LEU A 255 5.34 -17.16 -1.80
C LEU A 255 4.85 -16.76 -3.19
N ALA A 256 4.59 -15.47 -3.37
CA ALA A 256 4.49 -14.84 -4.67
C ALA A 256 5.88 -14.43 -5.13
N VAL A 257 6.31 -14.98 -6.26
CA VAL A 257 7.69 -14.85 -6.76
C VAL A 257 7.67 -14.28 -8.16
N GLU A 258 8.58 -13.36 -8.42
CA GLU A 258 8.82 -12.85 -9.76
C GLU A 258 10.29 -13.07 -10.13
N LEU A 259 10.50 -13.55 -11.35
CA LEU A 259 11.83 -13.77 -11.91
C LEU A 259 12.08 -12.83 -13.07
N ALA A 260 13.23 -12.17 -13.05
CA ALA A 260 13.76 -11.50 -14.22
C ALA A 260 14.43 -12.53 -15.14
N TYR A 261 14.33 -12.33 -16.45
CA TYR A 261 14.97 -13.21 -17.42
C TYR A 261 15.81 -12.42 -18.43
N THR A 262 16.91 -13.02 -18.86
CA THR A 262 17.68 -12.56 -20.02
C THR A 262 17.88 -13.71 -20.99
N LYS A 263 17.81 -13.42 -22.29
CA LYS A 263 18.04 -14.42 -23.32
C LYS A 263 19.53 -14.80 -23.33
N LYS A 264 19.80 -16.11 -23.46
CA LYS A 264 21.15 -16.63 -23.67
C LYS A 264 21.69 -16.28 -25.06
#